data_AF-M7YBS6-F1
#
_entry.id   AF-M7YBS6-F1
#
_cell.length_a   1.000
_cell.length_b   1.000
_cell.length_c   1.000
_cell.angle_alpha   90.00
_cell.angle_beta   90.00
_cell.angle_gamma   90.00
#
_symmetry.space_group_name_H-M   'P 1'
#
loop_
_entity.id
_entity.type
_entity.pdbx_description
1 polymer ?
#
loop_
_entity_poly.entity_id
_entity_poly.type
_entity_poly.pdbx_seq_one_letter_code
_entity_poly.pdbx_strand_id
1 'polypeptide(L)'
;MTFQQDRVNDFLQNFKSNKEKIRNFPGCRYLELWQDEHHKNIFITYSHWESEEALNQYRDSELFKTVWGYTKTLFAAKPMAFSAKKIEELP
;
A
#
# COMPACT_ATOMS: atom_id res chain seq x y z
N MET A 1 -8.33 -0.56 1.15
CA MET A 1 -8.39 -1.22 -0.16
C MET A 1 -9.39 -2.37 -0.06
N THR A 2 -10.47 -2.37 -0.84
CA THR A 2 -11.49 -3.43 -0.81
C THR A 2 -11.39 -4.26 -2.09
N PHE A 3 -11.02 -5.52 -1.95
CA PHE A 3 -10.82 -6.45 -3.06
C PHE A 3 -12.05 -7.30 -3.33
N GLN A 4 -12.16 -7.81 -4.56
CA GLN A 4 -13.07 -8.91 -4.88
C GLN A 4 -12.66 -10.14 -4.05
N GLN A 5 -13.63 -10.90 -3.55
CA GLN A 5 -13.37 -11.98 -2.59
C GLN A 5 -12.43 -13.06 -3.16
N ASP A 6 -12.58 -13.38 -4.45
CA ASP A 6 -11.77 -14.34 -5.20
C ASP A 6 -10.38 -13.80 -5.59
N ARG A 7 -10.14 -12.48 -5.43
CA ARG A 7 -8.88 -11.80 -5.81
C ARG A 7 -7.97 -11.46 -4.63
N VAL A 8 -8.35 -11.86 -3.41
CA VAL A 8 -7.54 -11.61 -2.22
C VAL A 8 -6.16 -12.26 -2.32
N ASN A 9 -6.10 -13.51 -2.79
CA ASN A 9 -4.82 -14.23 -2.93
C ASN A 9 -3.92 -13.59 -4.00
N ASP A 10 -4.50 -13.14 -5.11
CA ASP A 10 -3.80 -12.43 -6.18
C ASP A 10 -3.14 -11.15 -5.64
N PHE A 11 -3.88 -10.37 -4.83
CA PHE A 11 -3.35 -9.20 -4.15
C PHE A 11 -2.19 -9.55 -3.20
N LEU A 12 -2.37 -10.55 -2.32
CA LEU A 12 -1.36 -10.95 -1.35
C LEU A 12 -0.07 -11.42 -2.04
N GLN A 13 -0.17 -12.16 -3.14
CA GLN A 13 0.98 -12.59 -3.93
C GLN A 13 1.70 -11.41 -4.58
N ASN A 14 0.96 -10.48 -5.18
CA ASN A 14 1.52 -9.27 -5.76
C ASN A 14 2.22 -8.40 -4.70
N PHE A 15 1.61 -8.22 -3.53
CA PHE A 15 2.22 -7.51 -2.42
C PHE A 15 3.49 -8.21 -1.94
N LYS A 16 3.44 -9.53 -1.68
CA LYS A 16 4.60 -10.32 -1.24
C LYS A 16 5.78 -10.23 -2.20
N SER A 17 5.51 -10.19 -3.50
CA SER A 17 6.55 -10.13 -4.55
C SER A 17 7.22 -8.75 -4.66
N ASN A 18 6.55 -7.70 -4.19
CA ASN A 18 7.00 -6.32 -4.37
C ASN A 18 7.31 -5.57 -3.06
N LYS A 19 6.87 -6.07 -1.90
CA LYS A 19 7.02 -5.38 -0.60
C LYS A 19 8.46 -4.99 -0.29
N GLU A 20 9.44 -5.84 -0.61
CA GLU A 20 10.86 -5.55 -0.35
C GLU A 20 11.37 -4.45 -1.29
N LYS A 21 10.91 -4.40 -2.54
CA LYS A 21 11.27 -3.32 -3.48
C LYS A 21 10.69 -1.98 -3.02
N ILE A 22 9.45 -2.00 -2.52
CA ILE A 22 8.78 -0.81 -1.99
C ILE A 22 9.46 -0.35 -0.68
N ARG A 23 9.76 -1.29 0.23
CA ARG A 23 10.42 -1.02 1.50
C ARG A 23 11.83 -0.46 1.33
N ASN A 24 12.55 -0.92 0.30
CA ASN A 24 13.90 -0.45 -0.02
C ASN A 24 13.92 0.71 -1.02
N PHE A 25 12.77 1.25 -1.41
CA PHE A 25 12.72 2.44 -2.26
C PHE A 25 13.32 3.64 -1.50
N PRO A 26 14.15 4.49 -2.15
CA PRO A 26 14.75 5.65 -1.50
C PRO A 26 13.72 6.50 -0.75
N GLY A 27 13.96 6.77 0.53
CA GLY A 27 13.05 7.54 1.39
C GLY A 27 11.98 6.73 2.11
N CYS A 28 11.74 5.46 1.77
CA CYS A 28 10.81 4.60 2.50
C CYS A 28 11.46 4.10 3.80
N ARG A 29 10.87 4.44 4.94
CA ARG A 29 11.38 4.08 6.28
C ARG A 29 10.58 2.98 6.95
N TYR A 30 9.35 2.76 6.51
CA TYR A 30 8.45 1.78 7.10
C TYR A 30 7.41 1.31 6.10
N LEU A 31 7.01 0.04 6.18
CA LEU A 31 5.94 -0.54 5.37
C LEU A 31 5.27 -1.68 6.11
N GLU A 32 3.94 -1.61 6.23
CA GLU A 32 3.09 -2.67 6.77
C GLU A 32 1.89 -2.94 5.88
N LEU A 33 1.35 -4.14 6.02
CA LEU A 33 0.08 -4.55 5.47
C LEU A 33 -0.83 -5.00 6.61
N TRP A 34 -1.96 -4.34 6.73
CA TRP A 34 -3.00 -4.62 7.71
C TRP A 34 -4.19 -5.20 6.98
N GLN A 35 -4.92 -6.08 7.66
CA GLN A 35 -6.19 -6.62 7.20
C GLN A 35 -7.27 -6.17 8.16
N ASP A 36 -8.45 -5.84 7.64
CA ASP A 36 -9.61 -5.56 8.48
C ASP A 36 -9.97 -6.82 9.30
N GLU A 37 -10.36 -6.59 10.55
CA GLU A 37 -10.65 -7.66 11.50
C GLU A 37 -11.86 -8.50 11.05
N HIS A 38 -12.91 -7.84 10.56
CA HIS A 38 -14.20 -8.43 10.23
C HIS A 38 -14.34 -8.77 8.74
N HIS A 39 -13.61 -8.07 7.86
CA HIS A 39 -13.70 -8.20 6.42
C HIS A 39 -12.37 -8.64 5.80
N LYS A 40 -12.22 -9.95 5.55
CA LYS A 40 -10.96 -10.53 5.05
C LYS A 40 -10.55 -10.06 3.64
N ASN A 41 -11.43 -9.36 2.91
CA ASN A 41 -11.12 -8.75 1.63
C ASN A 41 -10.77 -7.25 1.73
N ILE A 42 -10.64 -6.69 2.93
CA ILE A 42 -10.24 -5.30 3.14
C ILE A 42 -8.83 -5.25 3.73
N PHE A 43 -7.97 -4.47 3.09
CA PHE A 43 -6.57 -4.30 3.50
C PHE A 43 -6.15 -2.83 3.50
N ILE A 44 -5.15 -2.51 4.31
CA ILE A 44 -4.54 -1.19 4.42
C ILE A 44 -3.03 -1.36 4.30
N THR A 45 -2.41 -0.59 3.41
CA THR A 45 -0.95 -0.45 3.39
C THR A 45 -0.58 0.81 4.14
N TYR A 46 0.24 0.68 5.17
CA TYR A 46 0.73 1.81 5.95
C TYR A 46 2.23 1.96 5.71
N SER A 47 2.70 3.17 5.42
CA SER A 47 4.11 3.41 5.12
C SER A 47 4.57 4.77 5.62
N HIS A 48 5.84 4.84 6.03
CA HIS A 48 6.50 6.08 6.44
C HIS A 48 7.53 6.47 5.41
N TRP A 49 7.52 7.76 5.08
CA TRP A 49 8.42 8.35 4.10
C TRP A 49 9.17 9.51 4.73
N GLU A 50 10.44 9.68 4.36
CA GLU A 50 11.29 10.77 4.84
C GLU A 50 10.70 12.15 4.54
N SER A 51 10.09 12.30 3.37
CA SER A 51 9.49 13.55 2.92
C SER A 51 8.38 13.29 1.89
N GLU A 52 7.62 14.34 1.58
CA GLU A 52 6.60 14.29 0.54
C GLU A 52 7.22 14.09 -0.85
N GLU A 53 8.41 14.67 -1.08
CA GLU A 53 9.15 14.52 -2.33
C GLU A 53 9.58 13.07 -2.56
N ALA A 54 10.09 12.38 -1.54
CA ALA A 54 10.46 10.98 -1.65
C ALA A 54 9.24 10.09 -1.94
N LEU A 55 8.10 10.38 -1.31
CA LEU A 55 6.84 9.68 -1.58
C LEU A 55 6.35 9.93 -3.01
N ASN A 56 6.46 11.16 -3.51
CA ASN A 56 6.04 11.48 -4.87
C ASN A 56 6.96 10.83 -5.92
N GLN A 57 8.28 10.78 -5.67
CA GLN A 57 9.21 10.00 -6.51
C GLN A 57 8.83 8.52 -6.58
N TYR A 58 8.40 7.93 -5.46
CA TYR A 58 7.86 6.56 -5.45
C TYR A 58 6.57 6.46 -6.27
N ARG A 59 5.61 7.38 -6.09
CA ARG A 59 4.33 7.39 -6.84
C ARG A 59 4.52 7.54 -8.35
N ASP A 60 5.55 8.27 -8.78
CA ASP A 60 5.87 8.47 -10.20
C ASP A 60 6.73 7.35 -10.81
N SER A 61 7.25 6.44 -9.97
CA SER A 61 8.12 5.35 -10.39
C SER A 61 7.39 4.27 -11.19
N GLU A 62 8.14 3.58 -12.05
CA GLU A 62 7.64 2.41 -12.79
C GLU A 62 7.26 1.26 -11.86
N LEU A 63 7.93 1.13 -10.70
CA LEU A 63 7.57 0.17 -9.67
C LEU A 63 6.13 0.43 -9.18
N PHE A 64 5.80 1.66 -8.80
CA PHE A 64 4.47 2.00 -8.35
C PHE A 64 3.45 1.83 -9.47
N LYS A 65 3.69 2.36 -10.67
CA LYS A 65 2.75 2.22 -11.80
C LYS A 65 2.43 0.77 -12.12
N THR A 66 3.44 -0.10 -12.12
CA THR A 66 3.28 -1.54 -12.37
C THR A 66 2.47 -2.22 -11.27
N VAL A 67 2.91 -2.08 -10.01
CA VAL A 67 2.28 -2.74 -8.86
C VAL A 67 0.86 -2.23 -8.66
N TRP A 68 0.66 -0.91 -8.72
CA TRP A 68 -0.63 -0.27 -8.52
C TRP A 68 -1.57 -0.50 -9.70
N GLY A 69 -1.06 -0.51 -10.93
CA GLY A 69 -1.81 -0.84 -12.13
C GLY A 69 -2.46 -2.21 -12.04
N TYR A 70 -1.70 -3.24 -11.66
CA TYR A 70 -2.23 -4.58 -11.39
C TYR A 70 -3.19 -4.59 -10.20
N THR A 71 -2.80 -4.00 -9.06
CA THR A 71 -3.62 -4.02 -7.83
C THR A 71 -5.01 -3.41 -8.05
N LYS A 72 -5.11 -2.36 -8.88
CA LYS A 72 -6.39 -1.71 -9.20
C LYS A 72 -7.41 -2.62 -9.86
N THR A 73 -6.98 -3.58 -10.69
CA THR A 73 -7.89 -4.47 -11.42
C THR A 73 -8.61 -5.45 -10.49
N LEU A 74 -8.10 -5.61 -9.26
CA LEU A 74 -8.60 -6.55 -8.25
C LEU A 74 -9.67 -5.94 -7.32
N PHE A 75 -9.93 -4.64 -7.43
CA PHE A 75 -10.83 -3.95 -6.50
C PHE A 75 -12.30 -4.29 -6.73
N ALA A 76 -13.04 -4.40 -5.63
CA ALA A 76 -14.50 -4.44 -5.61
C ALA A 76 -15.12 -3.06 -5.32
N ALA A 77 -14.33 -2.12 -4.77
CA ALA A 77 -14.75 -0.75 -4.53
C ALA A 77 -13.57 0.22 -4.73
N LYS A 78 -13.88 1.49 -5.00
CA LYS A 78 -12.87 2.53 -5.18
C LYS A 78 -11.96 2.61 -3.94
N PRO A 79 -10.62 2.53 -4.10
CA PRO A 79 -9.71 2.62 -2.97
C PRO A 79 -9.66 4.06 -2.42
N MET A 80 -9.41 4.17 -1.12
CA MET A 80 -9.05 5.44 -0.46
C MET A 80 -7.56 5.46 -0.15
N ALA A 81 -6.93 6.60 -0.37
CA ALA A 81 -5.52 6.84 -0.04
C ALA A 81 -5.34 8.30 0.36
N PHE A 82 -4.61 8.54 1.44
CA PHE A 82 -4.25 9.87 1.91
C PHE A 82 -2.90 9.80 2.65
N SER A 83 -2.19 10.93 2.69
CA SER A 83 -1.00 11.10 3.52
C SER A 83 -1.42 11.81 4.82
N ALA A 84 -0.83 11.44 5.95
CA ALA A 84 -1.13 12.03 7.25
C ALA A 84 0.15 12.39 8.02
N LYS A 85 0.03 13.30 8.97
CA LYS A 85 1.09 13.62 9.95
C LYS A 85 0.60 13.26 11.34
N LYS A 86 1.46 12.64 12.14
CA LYS A 86 1.21 12.39 13.56
C LYS A 86 1.16 13.74 14.30
N ILE A 87 0.07 13.99 15.02
CA ILE A 87 -0.11 15.22 15.82
C ILE A 87 0.15 14.94 17.31
N GLU A 88 -0.24 13.77 17.78
CA GLU A 88 -0.08 13.32 19.16
C GLU A 88 0.07 11.78 19.16
N GLU A 89 0.83 11.24 20.11
CA GLU A 89 0.97 9.81 20.35
C GLU A 89 1.09 9.59 21.86
N LEU A 90 0.39 8.58 22.36
CA LEU A 90 0.47 8.16 23.75
C LEU A 90 1.49 7.01 23.88
N PRO A 91 2.23 6.94 25.00
CA PRO A 91 3.22 5.89 25.25
C PRO A 91 2.61 4.50 25.46
#